data_AF-A0A2T2ZM78-F1
#
_entry.id   AF-A0A2T2ZM78-F1
#
_cell.length_a   1.000
_cell.length_b   1.000
_cell.length_c   1.000
_cell.angle_alpha   90.00
_cell.angle_beta   90.00
_cell.angle_gamma   90.00
#
_symmetry.space_group_name_H-M   'P 1'
#
loop_
_entity.id
_entity.type
_entity.pdbx_description
1 polymer ?
#
loop_
_entity_poly.entity_id
_entity_poly.type
_entity_poly.pdbx_seq_one_letter_code
_entity_poly.pdbx_strand_id
1 'polypeptide(L)'
;MSARERLMVAGERLIAERGYLVPLRDIAAAAGQRNNSAIPYHFGSRDGLVEAVVQQRLATLEVRRLELLAQRPAAAADDVHTLLDALVIPMFELGARDESSYYARFLEQIRTHPAVSDAANLDSAERTSVRVIVGGLDRALSDLPPRLRHRRLRSLTTVLFALLADHERAVEAGRIAADDREAWDQVIDMLAGTLTAPVTTRTR
;
A
#
# COMPACT_ATOMS: atom_id res chain seq x y z
N MET A 1 10.94 20.38 -8.21
CA MET A 1 11.03 19.58 -6.97
C MET A 1 11.88 20.29 -5.92
N SER A 2 11.33 20.49 -4.73
CA SER A 2 12.03 20.99 -3.54
C SER A 2 13.08 19.99 -3.03
N ALA A 3 13.97 20.42 -2.13
CA ALA A 3 14.93 19.52 -1.49
C ALA A 3 14.23 18.42 -0.67
N ARG A 4 13.14 18.77 0.01
CA ARG A 4 12.30 17.83 0.76
C ARG A 4 11.69 16.76 -0.15
N GLU A 5 11.11 17.16 -1.29
CA GLU A 5 10.55 16.22 -2.28
C GLU A 5 11.62 15.28 -2.87
N ARG A 6 12.80 15.81 -3.21
CA ARG A 6 13.91 14.97 -3.70
C ARG A 6 14.33 13.92 -2.69
N LEU A 7 14.38 14.28 -1.40
CA LEU A 7 14.70 13.34 -0.32
C LEU A 7 13.64 12.26 -0.15
N MET A 8 12.35 12.62 -0.31
CA MET A 8 11.25 11.66 -0.26
C MET A 8 11.32 10.66 -1.42
N VAL A 9 11.50 11.13 -2.66
CA VAL A 9 11.64 10.26 -3.84
C VAL A 9 12.88 9.35 -3.72
N ALA A 10 14.02 9.89 -3.29
CA ALA A 10 15.22 9.10 -3.08
C ALA A 10 15.06 8.09 -1.94
N GLY A 11 14.36 8.47 -0.86
CA GLY A 11 14.08 7.62 0.29
C GLY A 11 13.15 6.46 -0.07
N GLU A 12 12.04 6.74 -0.75
CA GLU A 12 11.10 5.73 -1.26
C GLU A 12 11.85 4.67 -2.08
N ARG A 13 12.61 5.11 -3.08
CA ARG A 13 13.40 4.24 -3.95
C ARG A 13 14.44 3.41 -3.22
N LEU A 14 15.32 4.05 -2.44
CA LEU A 14 16.42 3.34 -1.81
C LEU A 14 15.95 2.39 -0.71
N ILE A 15 14.88 2.72 0.01
CA ILE A 15 14.29 1.81 0.99
C ILE A 15 13.65 0.62 0.26
N ALA A 16 12.95 0.84 -0.86
CA ALA A 16 12.40 -0.23 -1.68
C ALA A 16 13.47 -1.19 -2.23
N GLU A 17 14.59 -0.64 -2.72
CA GLU A 17 15.69 -1.42 -3.32
C GLU A 17 16.59 -2.11 -2.29
N ARG A 18 16.87 -1.45 -1.16
CA ARG A 18 17.95 -1.83 -0.22
C ARG A 18 17.47 -2.10 1.20
N GLY A 19 16.16 -1.97 1.44
CA GLY A 19 15.53 -2.16 2.73
C GLY A 19 15.57 -0.94 3.65
N TYR A 20 14.81 -1.03 4.73
CA TYR A 20 14.56 0.05 5.69
C TYR A 20 15.84 0.67 6.29
N LEU A 21 16.87 -0.15 6.51
CA LEU A 21 18.10 0.25 7.20
C LEU A 21 19.14 0.93 6.29
N VAL A 22 18.78 1.28 5.05
CA VAL A 22 19.69 2.03 4.16
C VAL A 22 20.23 3.30 4.85
N PRO A 23 21.54 3.61 4.70
CA PRO A 23 22.14 4.78 5.35
C PRO A 23 21.50 6.10 4.90
N LEU A 24 21.22 7.00 5.85
CA LEU A 24 20.63 8.33 5.55
C LEU A 24 21.50 9.17 4.62
N ARG A 25 22.83 9.03 4.71
CA ARG A 25 23.77 9.70 3.81
C ARG A 25 23.61 9.26 2.35
N ASP A 26 23.26 7.99 2.11
CA ASP A 26 23.09 7.45 0.76
C ASP A 26 21.80 8.02 0.16
N ILE A 27 20.74 8.14 0.97
CA ILE A 27 19.50 8.84 0.58
C ILE A 27 19.77 10.32 0.28
N ALA A 28 20.51 11.02 1.15
CA ALA A 28 20.85 12.42 0.95
C ALA A 28 21.67 12.63 -0.33
N ALA A 29 22.67 11.78 -0.57
CA ALA A 29 23.49 11.80 -1.78
C ALA A 29 22.65 11.53 -3.03
N ALA A 30 21.77 10.52 -3.02
CA ALA A 30 20.87 10.22 -4.13
C ALA A 30 19.86 11.35 -4.41
N ALA A 31 19.51 12.15 -3.39
CA ALA A 31 18.69 13.35 -3.54
C ALA A 31 19.47 14.61 -3.98
N GLY A 32 20.77 14.47 -4.28
CA GLY A 32 21.66 15.56 -4.68
C GLY A 32 22.05 16.51 -3.56
N GLN A 33 21.89 16.08 -2.29
CA GLN A 33 22.28 16.89 -1.13
C GLN A 33 23.78 16.70 -0.85
N ARG A 34 24.49 17.82 -0.71
CA ARG A 34 25.92 17.83 -0.37
C ARG A 34 26.18 17.65 1.13
N ASN A 35 25.15 17.73 1.97
CA ASN A 35 25.25 17.64 3.42
C ASN A 35 24.37 16.52 3.98
N ASN A 36 24.94 15.70 4.87
CA ASN A 36 24.27 14.61 5.57
C ASN A 36 23.20 15.09 6.56
N SER A 37 23.16 16.39 6.90
CA SER A 37 22.15 16.97 7.79
C SER A 37 20.79 17.22 7.15
N ALA A 38 20.63 16.99 5.84
CA ALA A 38 19.39 17.32 5.13
C ALA A 38 18.17 16.52 5.64
N ILE A 39 18.35 15.25 6.00
CA ILE A 39 17.26 14.42 6.52
C ILE A 39 16.87 14.83 7.95
N PRO A 40 17.82 14.92 8.92
CA PRO A 40 17.50 15.46 10.23
C PRO A 40 16.85 16.86 10.18
N TYR A 41 17.29 17.72 9.26
CA TYR A 41 16.72 19.05 9.10
C TYR A 41 15.27 19.05 8.59
N HIS A 42 14.95 18.26 7.56
CA HIS A 42 13.62 18.27 6.93
C HIS A 42 12.60 17.34 7.59
N PHE A 43 13.07 16.27 8.25
CA PHE A 43 12.22 15.19 8.74
C PHE A 43 12.50 14.81 10.20
N GLY A 44 13.56 15.34 10.81
CA GLY A 44 13.99 14.97 12.16
C GLY A 44 14.70 13.61 12.21
N SER A 45 14.12 12.59 11.59
CA SER A 45 14.61 11.20 11.63
C SER A 45 14.29 10.42 10.34
N ARG A 46 14.72 9.16 10.29
CA ARG A 46 14.29 8.21 9.25
C ARG A 46 12.80 7.93 9.32
N ASP A 47 12.29 7.72 10.52
CA ASP A 47 10.88 7.46 10.77
C ASP A 47 10.04 8.64 10.27
N GLY A 48 10.48 9.89 10.54
CA GLY A 48 9.83 11.09 10.01
C GLY A 48 9.90 11.21 8.49
N LEU A 49 10.98 10.72 7.85
CA LEU A 49 11.05 10.62 6.38
C LEU A 49 10.04 9.60 5.85
N VAL A 50 9.96 8.42 6.49
CA VAL A 50 9.02 7.36 6.11
C VAL A 50 7.57 7.82 6.28
N GLU A 51 7.24 8.46 7.39
CA GLU A 51 5.93 9.05 7.62
C GLU A 51 5.59 10.10 6.55
N ALA A 52 6.54 10.97 6.21
CA ALA A 52 6.33 11.97 5.16
C ALA A 52 6.06 11.32 3.79
N VAL A 53 6.80 10.27 3.42
CA VAL A 53 6.58 9.52 2.16
C VAL A 53 5.19 8.88 2.16
N VAL A 54 4.84 8.15 3.22
CA VAL A 54 3.53 7.50 3.36
C VAL A 54 2.41 8.52 3.27
N GLN A 55 2.50 9.64 3.98
CA GLN A 55 1.44 10.65 3.98
C GLN A 55 1.23 11.31 2.62
N GLN A 56 2.31 11.64 1.91
CA GLN A 56 2.19 12.22 0.58
C GLN A 56 1.52 11.26 -0.41
N ARG A 57 1.91 9.98 -0.41
CA ARG A 57 1.33 8.99 -1.32
C ARG A 57 -0.10 8.63 -0.93
N LEU A 58 -0.40 8.53 0.37
CA LEU A 58 -1.76 8.30 0.84
C LEU A 58 -2.72 9.44 0.48
N ALA A 59 -2.30 10.69 0.56
CA ALA A 59 -3.14 11.82 0.14
C ALA A 59 -3.55 11.70 -1.34
N THR A 60 -2.65 11.25 -2.22
CA THR A 60 -2.96 10.99 -3.63
C THR A 60 -3.92 9.80 -3.80
N LEU A 61 -3.67 8.70 -3.07
CA LEU A 61 -4.51 7.52 -3.16
C LEU A 61 -5.92 7.76 -2.61
N GLU A 62 -6.04 8.47 -1.49
CA GLU A 62 -7.30 8.74 -0.77
C GLU A 62 -8.35 9.34 -1.70
N VAL A 63 -7.99 10.35 -2.49
CA VAL A 63 -8.90 11.01 -3.45
C VAL A 63 -9.47 9.97 -4.42
N ARG A 64 -8.59 9.18 -5.05
CA ARG A 64 -8.99 8.19 -6.05
C ARG A 64 -9.80 7.04 -5.44
N ARG A 65 -9.47 6.60 -4.22
CA ARG A 65 -10.24 5.58 -3.50
C ARG A 65 -11.66 6.06 -3.19
N LEU A 66 -11.82 7.31 -2.75
CA LEU A 66 -13.13 7.89 -2.46
C LEU A 66 -13.98 8.03 -3.74
N GLU A 67 -13.38 8.37 -4.87
CA GLU A 67 -14.09 8.40 -6.16
C GLU A 67 -14.64 7.01 -6.53
N LEU A 68 -13.82 5.96 -6.44
CA LEU A 68 -14.25 4.59 -6.73
C LEU A 68 -15.34 4.12 -5.75
N LEU A 69 -15.20 4.45 -4.46
CA LEU A 69 -16.21 4.15 -3.45
C LEU A 69 -17.54 4.88 -3.67
N ALA A 70 -17.52 6.06 -4.29
CA ALA A 70 -18.73 6.82 -4.60
C ALA A 70 -19.44 6.31 -5.87
N GLN A 71 -18.69 5.71 -6.80
CA GLN A 71 -19.21 5.19 -8.07
C GLN A 71 -19.85 3.80 -7.95
N ARG A 72 -19.60 3.07 -6.85
CA ARG A 72 -20.10 1.71 -6.68
C ARG A 72 -21.63 1.66 -6.51
N PRO A 73 -22.31 0.63 -7.06
CA PRO A 73 -23.73 0.40 -6.81
C PRO A 73 -24.01 0.13 -5.34
N ALA A 74 -25.16 0.60 -4.83
CA ALA A 74 -25.56 0.32 -3.44
C ALA A 74 -25.68 -1.19 -3.15
N ALA A 75 -26.09 -1.98 -4.14
CA ALA A 75 -26.17 -3.45 -4.03
C ALA A 75 -24.80 -4.14 -3.88
N ALA A 76 -23.71 -3.49 -4.27
CA ALA A 76 -22.34 -3.98 -4.16
C ALA A 76 -21.54 -3.24 -3.07
N ALA A 77 -22.22 -2.54 -2.15
CA ALA A 77 -21.56 -1.70 -1.15
C ALA A 77 -20.61 -2.50 -0.23
N ASP A 78 -20.89 -3.78 0.00
CA ASP A 78 -20.08 -4.70 0.80
C ASP A 78 -19.54 -5.88 -0.02
N ASP A 79 -19.56 -5.79 -1.36
CA ASP A 79 -18.93 -6.81 -2.20
C ASP A 79 -17.40 -6.76 -2.05
N VAL A 80 -16.79 -7.93 -1.86
CA VAL A 80 -15.36 -8.05 -1.58
C VAL A 80 -14.51 -7.54 -2.74
N HIS A 81 -14.85 -7.88 -3.98
CA HIS A 81 -14.09 -7.44 -5.16
C HIS A 81 -14.22 -5.94 -5.34
N THR A 82 -15.43 -5.40 -5.26
CA THR A 82 -15.69 -3.95 -5.35
C THR A 82 -14.90 -3.15 -4.31
N LEU A 83 -14.78 -3.67 -3.08
CA LEU A 83 -13.99 -3.04 -2.01
C LEU A 83 -12.48 -3.14 -2.26
N LEU A 84 -12.01 -4.27 -2.79
CA LEU A 84 -10.60 -4.47 -3.17
C LEU A 84 -10.22 -3.63 -4.39
N ASP A 85 -11.08 -3.51 -5.40
CA ASP A 85 -10.92 -2.61 -6.54
C ASP A 85 -10.63 -1.19 -6.06
N ALA A 86 -11.51 -0.68 -5.18
CA ALA A 86 -11.36 0.64 -4.58
C ALA A 86 -10.05 0.76 -3.81
N LEU A 87 -9.56 -0.29 -3.14
CA LEU A 87 -8.33 -0.26 -2.36
C LEU A 87 -7.05 -0.27 -3.24
N VAL A 88 -7.06 -1.08 -4.29
CA VAL A 88 -5.87 -1.57 -4.99
C VAL A 88 -5.68 -0.91 -6.36
N ILE A 89 -6.74 -0.68 -7.14
CA ILE A 89 -6.63 -0.05 -8.47
C ILE A 89 -5.85 1.27 -8.43
N PRO A 90 -6.06 2.18 -7.46
CA PRO A 90 -5.30 3.43 -7.39
C PRO A 90 -3.79 3.23 -7.21
N MET A 91 -3.36 2.10 -6.63
CA MET A 91 -1.94 1.78 -6.47
C MET A 91 -1.32 1.34 -7.80
N PHE A 92 -2.05 0.57 -8.62
CA PHE A 92 -1.59 0.24 -9.96
C PHE A 92 -1.58 1.47 -10.89
N GLU A 93 -2.62 2.31 -10.82
CA GLU A 93 -2.67 3.58 -11.56
C GLU A 93 -1.49 4.50 -11.20
N LEU A 94 -1.04 4.50 -9.95
CA LEU A 94 0.15 5.23 -9.51
C LEU A 94 1.42 4.70 -10.19
N GLY A 95 1.58 3.37 -10.24
CA GLY A 95 2.71 2.71 -10.91
C GLY A 95 2.73 2.88 -12.43
N ALA A 96 1.58 2.95 -13.08
CA ALA A 96 1.48 3.17 -14.52
C ALA A 96 1.77 4.63 -14.94
N ARG A 97 1.56 5.60 -14.04
CA ARG A 97 1.81 7.03 -14.29
C ARG A 97 3.26 7.43 -14.05
N ASP A 98 3.82 6.98 -12.93
CA ASP A 98 5.23 7.14 -12.61
C ASP A 98 5.96 5.90 -13.15
N GLU A 99 6.61 5.97 -14.31
CA GLU A 99 7.34 4.87 -15.00
C GLU A 99 8.28 4.03 -14.09
N SER A 100 8.54 4.47 -12.87
CA SER A 100 9.23 3.72 -11.83
C SER A 100 8.67 4.06 -10.44
N SER A 101 7.43 3.67 -10.15
CA SER A 101 6.96 3.69 -8.76
C SER A 101 7.67 2.60 -7.96
N TYR A 102 8.22 2.99 -6.82
CA TYR A 102 8.84 2.09 -5.85
C TYR A 102 7.95 1.91 -4.63
N TYR A 103 6.72 2.41 -4.68
CA TYR A 103 5.91 2.62 -3.50
C TYR A 103 5.39 1.30 -2.92
N ALA A 104 4.99 0.33 -3.73
CA ALA A 104 4.57 -0.97 -3.21
C ALA A 104 5.74 -1.74 -2.58
N ARG A 105 6.91 -1.76 -3.26
CA ARG A 105 8.15 -2.30 -2.68
C ARG A 105 8.56 -1.58 -1.40
N PHE A 106 8.41 -0.26 -1.35
CA PHE A 106 8.65 0.54 -0.14
C PHE A 106 7.72 0.10 1.01
N LEU A 107 6.41 -0.02 0.76
CA LEU A 107 5.41 -0.47 1.72
C LEU A 107 5.70 -1.90 2.23
N GLU A 108 6.15 -2.80 1.35
CA GLU A 108 6.60 -4.15 1.71
C GLU A 108 7.75 -4.09 2.74
N GLN A 109 8.75 -3.24 2.52
CA GLN A 109 9.91 -3.07 3.41
C GLN A 109 9.55 -2.44 4.76
N ILE A 110 8.52 -1.59 4.80
CA ILE A 110 8.07 -0.92 6.03
C ILE A 110 6.81 -1.55 6.65
N ARG A 111 6.39 -2.75 6.22
CA ARG A 111 5.11 -3.36 6.62
C ARG A 111 4.85 -3.43 8.13
N THR A 112 5.90 -3.55 8.94
CA THR A 112 5.80 -3.58 10.42
C THR A 112 6.01 -2.22 11.08
N HIS A 113 6.24 -1.17 10.30
CA HIS A 113 6.45 0.20 10.78
C HIS A 113 5.13 0.81 11.27
N PRO A 114 5.12 1.59 12.37
CA PRO A 114 3.91 2.21 12.91
C PRO A 114 3.10 3.01 11.89
N ALA A 115 3.77 3.71 10.97
CA ALA A 115 3.15 4.52 9.91
C ALA A 115 2.15 3.77 9.00
N VAL A 116 2.28 2.44 8.88
CA VAL A 116 1.42 1.57 8.05
C VAL A 116 0.70 0.49 8.85
N SER A 117 0.76 0.57 10.18
CA SER A 117 0.08 -0.35 11.09
C SER A 117 -1.45 -0.28 10.95
N ASP A 118 -2.16 -1.34 11.36
CA ASP A 118 -3.62 -1.36 11.39
C ASP A 118 -4.18 -0.17 12.18
N ALA A 119 -3.56 0.16 13.33
CA ALA A 119 -3.93 1.34 14.12
C ALA A 119 -3.75 2.64 13.32
N ALA A 120 -2.61 2.84 12.66
CA ALA A 120 -2.40 4.03 11.82
C ALA A 120 -3.39 4.13 10.65
N ASN A 121 -3.78 2.99 10.07
CA ASN A 121 -4.77 2.92 8.99
C ASN A 121 -6.20 3.23 9.46
N LEU A 122 -6.54 2.87 10.70
CA LEU A 122 -7.91 2.95 11.23
C LEU A 122 -8.17 4.17 12.12
N ASP A 123 -7.15 4.74 12.77
CA ASP A 123 -7.32 5.85 13.71
C ASP A 123 -7.03 7.22 13.08
N SER A 124 -6.40 7.26 11.91
CA SER A 124 -6.10 8.51 11.21
C SER A 124 -7.35 9.07 10.53
N ALA A 125 -7.78 10.28 10.91
CA ALA A 125 -8.89 11.00 10.27
C ALA A 125 -8.70 11.15 8.75
N GLU A 126 -7.44 11.27 8.30
CA GLU A 126 -7.02 11.48 6.91
C GLU A 126 -7.16 10.21 6.04
N ARG A 127 -7.38 9.03 6.64
CA ARG A 127 -7.49 7.73 5.92
C ARG A 127 -8.93 7.23 5.85
N THR A 128 -9.86 8.08 5.43
CA THR A 128 -11.29 7.77 5.43
C THR A 128 -11.64 6.62 4.50
N SER A 129 -11.04 6.57 3.30
CA SER A 129 -11.29 5.51 2.33
C SER A 129 -10.91 4.13 2.88
N VAL A 130 -9.74 4.01 3.50
CA VAL A 130 -9.26 2.73 4.07
C VAL A 130 -10.17 2.27 5.20
N ARG A 131 -10.63 3.17 6.08
CA ARG A 131 -11.61 2.83 7.12
C ARG A 131 -12.92 2.31 6.54
N VAL A 132 -13.46 2.99 5.53
CA VAL A 132 -14.71 2.58 4.86
C VAL A 132 -14.53 1.22 4.19
N ILE A 133 -13.40 1.01 3.52
CA ILE A 133 -13.09 -0.25 2.83
C ILE A 133 -12.98 -1.39 3.84
N VAL A 134 -12.15 -1.24 4.89
CA VAL A 134 -11.95 -2.28 5.90
C VAL A 134 -13.24 -2.57 6.67
N GLY A 135 -14.04 -1.55 6.98
CA GLY A 135 -15.37 -1.73 7.58
C GLY A 135 -16.35 -2.45 6.66
N GLY A 136 -16.29 -2.22 5.35
CA GLY A 136 -17.04 -2.99 4.35
C GLY A 136 -16.60 -4.44 4.31
N LEU A 137 -15.28 -4.69 4.28
CA LEU A 137 -14.72 -6.06 4.26
C LEU A 137 -15.05 -6.83 5.54
N ASP A 138 -15.05 -6.18 6.71
CA ASP A 138 -15.47 -6.81 7.97
C ASP A 138 -16.95 -7.24 7.92
N ARG A 139 -17.82 -6.41 7.35
CA ARG A 139 -19.25 -6.74 7.15
C ARG A 139 -19.45 -7.85 6.13
N ALA A 140 -18.71 -7.81 5.02
CA ALA A 140 -18.74 -8.84 3.97
C ALA A 140 -18.35 -10.23 4.49
N LEU A 141 -17.53 -10.28 5.55
CA LEU A 141 -17.04 -11.51 6.18
C LEU A 141 -17.80 -11.85 7.47
N SER A 142 -19.00 -11.32 7.68
CA SER A 142 -19.77 -11.46 8.93
C SER A 142 -20.19 -12.90 9.25
N ASP A 143 -20.26 -13.78 8.26
CA ASP A 143 -20.55 -15.21 8.44
C ASP A 143 -19.38 -15.99 9.08
N LEU A 144 -18.17 -15.42 9.10
CA LEU A 144 -17.01 -16.07 9.69
C LEU A 144 -16.93 -15.83 11.21
N PRO A 145 -16.41 -16.80 12.00
CA PRO A 145 -16.11 -16.58 13.41
C PRO A 145 -15.19 -15.34 13.60
N PRO A 146 -15.43 -14.47 14.60
CA PRO A 146 -14.71 -13.20 14.73
C PRO A 146 -13.18 -13.31 14.73
N ARG A 147 -12.64 -14.35 15.39
CA ARG A 147 -11.20 -14.62 15.41
C ARG A 147 -10.63 -14.92 14.03
N LEU A 148 -11.38 -15.67 13.22
CA LEU A 148 -10.96 -16.00 11.85
C LEU A 148 -11.06 -14.78 10.95
N ARG A 149 -12.15 -14.02 11.05
CA ARG A 149 -12.35 -12.76 10.32
C ARG A 149 -11.21 -11.78 10.57
N HIS A 150 -10.89 -11.50 11.85
CA HIS A 150 -9.78 -10.63 12.22
C HIS A 150 -8.43 -11.12 11.68
N ARG A 151 -8.19 -12.44 11.72
CA ARG A 151 -6.97 -13.03 11.15
C ARG A 151 -6.89 -12.81 9.63
N ARG A 152 -7.99 -12.98 8.89
CA ARG A 152 -8.04 -12.74 7.44
C ARG A 152 -7.78 -11.27 7.10
N LEU A 153 -8.47 -10.35 7.78
CA LEU A 153 -8.27 -8.91 7.59
C LEU A 153 -6.83 -8.47 7.89
N ARG A 154 -6.23 -8.97 8.97
CA ARG A 154 -4.81 -8.68 9.28
C ARG A 154 -3.84 -9.31 8.28
N SER A 155 -4.15 -10.49 7.75
CA SER A 155 -3.34 -11.14 6.71
C SER A 155 -3.41 -10.40 5.38
N LEU A 156 -4.54 -9.74 5.07
CA LEU A 156 -4.74 -9.00 3.83
C LEU A 156 -3.63 -7.99 3.57
N THR A 157 -3.30 -7.13 4.53
CA THR A 157 -2.25 -6.10 4.37
C THR A 157 -0.89 -6.71 4.00
N THR A 158 -0.58 -7.90 4.56
CA THR A 158 0.68 -8.58 4.26
C THR A 158 0.70 -9.12 2.84
N VAL A 159 -0.38 -9.78 2.41
CA VAL A 159 -0.48 -10.32 1.05
C VAL A 159 -0.56 -9.20 0.02
N LEU A 160 -1.32 -8.14 0.32
CA LEU A 160 -1.48 -6.95 -0.51
C LEU A 160 -0.14 -6.31 -0.86
N PHE A 161 0.70 -6.00 0.15
CA PHE A 161 1.99 -5.36 -0.12
C PHE A 161 2.93 -6.28 -0.89
N ALA A 162 2.95 -7.58 -0.58
CA ALA A 162 3.77 -8.54 -1.30
C ALA A 162 3.38 -8.66 -2.78
N LEU A 163 2.09 -8.84 -3.08
CA LEU A 163 1.60 -8.98 -4.47
C LEU A 163 1.81 -7.70 -5.29
N LEU A 164 1.59 -6.53 -4.70
CA LEU A 164 1.85 -5.26 -5.39
C LEU A 164 3.34 -5.01 -5.62
N ALA A 165 4.20 -5.38 -4.66
CA ALA A 165 5.65 -5.30 -4.84
C ALA A 165 6.15 -6.28 -5.92
N ASP A 166 5.57 -7.48 -5.98
CA ASP A 166 5.86 -8.45 -7.04
C ASP A 166 5.40 -7.95 -8.41
N HIS A 167 4.25 -7.29 -8.49
CA HIS A 167 3.79 -6.62 -9.70
C HIS A 167 4.77 -5.52 -10.15
N GLU A 168 5.18 -4.61 -9.26
CA GLU A 168 6.20 -3.59 -9.57
C GLU A 168 7.50 -4.23 -10.09
N ARG A 169 7.98 -5.32 -9.44
CA ARG A 169 9.17 -6.06 -9.89
C ARG A 169 8.97 -6.70 -11.27
N ALA A 170 7.78 -7.17 -11.59
CA ALA A 170 7.47 -7.77 -12.89
C ALA A 170 7.42 -6.72 -14.02
N VAL A 171 6.84 -5.55 -13.74
CA VAL A 171 6.85 -4.39 -14.66
C VAL A 171 8.28 -3.92 -14.93
N GLU A 172 9.08 -3.70 -13.87
CA GLU A 172 10.48 -3.26 -13.98
C GLU A 172 11.35 -4.27 -14.77
N ALA A 173 11.07 -5.57 -14.63
CA ALA A 173 11.74 -6.63 -15.37
C ALA A 173 11.23 -6.80 -16.82
N GLY A 174 10.23 -6.01 -17.24
CA GLY A 174 9.61 -6.11 -18.57
C GLY A 174 8.82 -7.41 -18.80
N ARG A 175 8.40 -8.10 -17.72
CA ARG A 175 7.63 -9.35 -17.82
C ARG A 175 6.15 -9.11 -18.08
N ILE A 176 5.63 -7.97 -17.63
CA ILE A 176 4.25 -7.51 -17.84
C ILE A 176 4.26 -6.01 -18.13
N ALA A 177 3.22 -5.51 -18.79
CA ALA A 177 3.03 -4.07 -18.97
C ALA A 177 2.52 -3.43 -17.66
N ALA A 178 2.84 -2.15 -17.44
CA ALA A 178 2.41 -1.44 -16.24
C ALA A 178 0.87 -1.31 -16.15
N ASP A 179 0.20 -1.18 -17.29
CA ASP A 179 -1.25 -1.06 -17.43
C ASP A 179 -1.95 -2.38 -17.80
N ASP A 180 -1.27 -3.51 -17.57
CA ASP A 180 -1.81 -4.85 -17.79
C ASP A 180 -2.98 -5.14 -16.83
N ARG A 181 -4.20 -4.90 -17.33
CA ARG A 181 -5.45 -5.08 -16.56
C ARG A 181 -5.68 -6.52 -16.14
N GLU A 182 -5.25 -7.49 -16.93
CA GLU A 182 -5.39 -8.89 -16.57
C GLU A 182 -4.52 -9.22 -15.34
N ALA A 183 -3.29 -8.70 -15.32
CA ALA A 183 -2.41 -8.84 -14.15
C ALA A 183 -2.99 -8.15 -12.90
N TRP A 184 -3.69 -7.01 -13.06
CA TRP A 184 -4.35 -6.31 -11.96
C TRP A 184 -5.51 -7.13 -11.39
N ASP A 185 -6.37 -7.66 -12.26
CA ASP A 185 -7.53 -8.48 -11.88
C ASP A 185 -7.07 -9.75 -11.16
N GLN A 186 -6.01 -10.42 -11.63
CA GLN A 186 -5.44 -11.59 -10.96
C GLN A 186 -4.96 -11.29 -9.53
N VAL A 187 -4.35 -10.13 -9.30
CA VAL A 187 -3.95 -9.70 -7.94
C VAL A 187 -5.18 -9.52 -7.05
N ILE A 188 -6.24 -8.89 -7.58
CA ILE A 188 -7.48 -8.66 -6.85
C ILE A 188 -8.17 -9.99 -6.51
N ASP A 189 -8.22 -10.93 -7.44
CA ASP A 189 -8.76 -12.29 -7.22
C ASP A 189 -7.97 -13.05 -6.14
N MET A 190 -6.64 -12.96 -6.13
CA MET A 190 -5.81 -13.59 -5.10
C MET A 190 -6.05 -12.98 -3.71
N LEU A 191 -6.26 -11.66 -3.64
CA LEU A 191 -6.60 -10.97 -2.39
C LEU A 191 -8.01 -11.34 -1.92
N ALA A 192 -8.98 -11.40 -2.83
CA ALA A 192 -10.33 -11.85 -2.53
C ALA A 192 -10.30 -13.29 -2.01
N GLY A 193 -9.57 -14.18 -2.67
CA GLY A 193 -9.37 -15.57 -2.23
C GLY A 193 -8.75 -15.67 -0.83
N THR A 194 -7.81 -14.79 -0.47
CA THR A 194 -7.26 -14.71 0.90
C THR A 194 -8.35 -14.40 1.94
N LEU A 195 -9.32 -13.58 1.58
CA LEU A 195 -10.43 -13.18 2.45
C LEU A 195 -11.59 -14.18 2.46
N THR A 196 -11.86 -14.85 1.35
CA THR A 196 -13.10 -15.64 1.14
C THR A 196 -12.86 -17.15 1.05
N ALA A 197 -11.61 -17.62 1.04
CA ALA A 197 -11.28 -19.04 0.96
C ALA A 197 -12.15 -19.92 1.89
N PRO A 198 -12.58 -21.12 1.48
CA PRO A 198 -13.38 -21.99 2.32
C PRO A 198 -12.68 -22.36 3.64
N VAL A 199 -13.46 -22.41 4.74
CA VAL A 199 -12.94 -22.90 6.02
C VAL A 199 -12.93 -24.42 5.98
N THR A 200 -11.74 -25.01 5.87
CA THR A 200 -11.60 -26.47 5.92
C THR A 200 -11.47 -26.94 7.37
N THR A 201 -12.41 -27.77 7.82
CA THR A 201 -12.25 -28.58 9.03
C THR A 201 -11.38 -29.78 8.68
N ARG A 202 -10.06 -29.66 8.89
CA ARG A 202 -9.20 -30.83 8.91
C ARG A 202 -9.39 -31.55 10.24
N THR A 203 -10.20 -32.61 10.22
CA THR A 203 -10.24 -33.59 11.31
C THR A 203 -8.81 -34.07 11.55
N ARG A 204 -8.31 -33.90 12.78
CA ARG A 204 -7.01 -34.42 13.19
C ARG A 204 -7.05 -35.93 13.33
#